data_AF-A0A3P6Q7P7-F1
#
_entry.id   AF-A0A3P6Q7P7-F1
#
_cell.length_a   1.000
_cell.length_b   1.000
_cell.length_c   1.000
_cell.angle_alpha   90.00
_cell.angle_beta   90.00
_cell.angle_gamma   90.00
#
_symmetry.space_group_name_H-M   'P 1'
#
loop_
_entity.id
_entity.type
_entity.pdbx_description
1 polymer ?
#
loop_
_entity_poly.entity_id
_entity_poly.type
_entity_poly.pdbx_seq_one_letter_code
_entity_poly.pdbx_strand_id
1 'polypeptide(L)'
;MTHLLEWTWTGVPHVILFGQDRDGDENLMLFKKNISEEAIAENPQNSTIISNKSKVRAGLFYNNLIDSRIIVGINDDNKMYFNAYMYDLLTDSMTLLVKNDRFGHFLFDHDMNVRLAVQEQPDGSLMYLRRSPTAKSELPYNSNASEWEPYLVIKSEDRAITRPITFDKRNEYMYWLWGDENTDLGKLTSSCQ
;
A
#
# COMPACT_ATOMS: atom_id res chain seq x y z
N MET A 1 -12.36 -8.99 -22.86
CA MET A 1 -10.91 -9.29 -22.93
C MET A 1 -10.29 -8.85 -21.61
N THR A 2 -9.38 -9.63 -21.04
CA THR A 2 -8.66 -9.26 -19.81
C THR A 2 -7.22 -8.93 -20.16
N HIS A 3 -6.71 -7.81 -19.68
CA HIS A 3 -5.34 -7.38 -19.94
C HIS A 3 -4.49 -7.50 -18.68
N LEU A 4 -3.27 -8.03 -18.82
CA LEU A 4 -2.26 -8.00 -17.75
C LEU A 4 -1.69 -6.57 -17.67
N LEU A 5 -1.78 -5.95 -16.50
CA LEU A 5 -1.33 -4.57 -16.30
C LEU A 5 -0.05 -4.49 -15.48
N GLU A 6 0.07 -5.34 -14.46
CA GLU A 6 1.21 -5.33 -13.55
C GLU A 6 1.48 -6.72 -13.00
N TRP A 7 2.72 -6.95 -12.55
CA TRP A 7 3.11 -8.13 -11.80
C TRP A 7 4.29 -7.81 -10.87
N THR A 8 4.44 -8.59 -9.80
CA THR A 8 5.57 -8.47 -8.88
C THR A 8 5.89 -9.77 -8.15
N TRP A 9 7.13 -9.89 -7.69
CA TRP A 9 7.59 -10.97 -6.81
C TRP A 9 7.04 -10.81 -5.39
N THR A 10 7.08 -11.88 -4.62
CA THR A 10 6.68 -11.89 -3.20
C THR A 10 7.78 -12.49 -2.32
N GLY A 11 7.60 -12.41 -1.00
CA GLY A 11 8.46 -13.14 -0.05
C GLY A 11 8.26 -14.66 -0.05
N VAL A 12 7.19 -15.16 -0.70
CA VAL A 12 6.94 -16.59 -0.82
C VAL A 12 7.60 -17.13 -2.10
N PRO A 13 8.47 -18.15 -2.00
CA PRO A 13 9.09 -18.77 -3.17
C PRO A 13 8.07 -19.21 -4.21
N HIS A 14 8.37 -18.92 -5.48
CA HIS A 14 7.52 -19.26 -6.63
C HIS A 14 6.13 -18.62 -6.63
N VAL A 15 5.83 -17.66 -5.75
CA VAL A 15 4.55 -16.94 -5.78
C VAL A 15 4.77 -15.54 -6.32
N ILE A 16 4.04 -15.20 -7.38
CA ILE A 16 3.94 -13.85 -7.93
C ILE A 16 2.53 -13.30 -7.72
N LEU A 17 2.45 -11.97 -7.65
CA LEU A 17 1.19 -11.24 -7.77
C LEU A 17 1.07 -10.68 -9.18
N PHE A 18 -0.16 -10.59 -9.67
CA PHE A 18 -0.44 -9.90 -10.93
C PHE A 18 -1.81 -9.24 -10.92
N GLY A 19 -1.88 -8.11 -11.61
CA GLY A 19 -3.08 -7.31 -11.78
C GLY A 19 -3.66 -7.44 -13.19
N GLN A 20 -4.97 -7.58 -13.29
CA GLN A 20 -5.69 -7.59 -14.58
C GLN A 20 -6.86 -6.63 -14.57
N ASP A 21 -7.14 -5.98 -15.69
CA ASP A 21 -8.40 -5.28 -15.90
C ASP A 21 -9.39 -6.10 -16.73
N ARG A 22 -10.63 -5.63 -16.81
CA ARG A 22 -11.64 -6.16 -17.72
C ARG A 22 -12.00 -5.08 -18.74
N ASP A 23 -11.73 -5.36 -20.01
CA ASP A 23 -12.13 -4.49 -21.12
C ASP A 23 -11.65 -3.03 -20.96
N GLY A 24 -10.50 -2.81 -20.32
CA GLY A 24 -9.94 -1.48 -20.10
C GLY A 24 -10.71 -0.61 -19.11
N ASP A 25 -11.50 -1.21 -18.21
CA ASP A 25 -12.32 -0.47 -17.24
C ASP A 25 -11.53 0.11 -16.04
N GLU A 26 -10.22 -0.09 -16.02
CA GLU A 26 -9.27 0.33 -14.97
C GLU A 26 -9.58 -0.19 -13.56
N ASN A 27 -10.57 -1.09 -13.41
CA ASN A 27 -10.88 -1.74 -12.14
C ASN A 27 -9.97 -2.96 -11.96
N LEU A 28 -8.73 -2.67 -11.57
CA LEU A 28 -7.70 -3.67 -11.39
C LEU A 28 -8.17 -4.78 -10.43
N MET A 29 -8.26 -5.99 -10.96
CA MET A 29 -8.44 -7.24 -10.22
C MET A 29 -7.06 -7.76 -9.84
N LEU A 30 -6.91 -8.27 -8.62
CA LEU A 30 -5.64 -8.75 -8.09
C LEU A 30 -5.67 -10.27 -7.89
N PHE A 31 -4.61 -10.93 -8.31
CA PHE A 31 -4.44 -12.38 -8.25
C PHE A 31 -3.05 -12.74 -7.76
N LYS A 32 -2.91 -13.96 -7.22
CA LYS A 32 -1.61 -14.61 -7.01
C LYS A 32 -1.48 -15.85 -7.88
N LYS A 33 -0.25 -16.25 -8.19
CA LYS A 33 0.04 -17.47 -8.94
C LYS A 33 1.29 -18.16 -8.41
N ASN A 34 1.18 -19.47 -8.21
CA ASN A 34 2.34 -20.34 -8.05
C ASN A 34 2.93 -20.65 -9.43
N ILE A 35 4.22 -20.36 -9.60
CA ILE A 35 4.99 -20.55 -10.82
C ILE A 35 6.10 -21.61 -10.66
N SER A 36 5.98 -22.52 -9.69
CA SER A 36 6.86 -23.68 -9.60
C SER A 36 6.67 -24.60 -10.82
N GLU A 37 7.69 -25.36 -11.18
CA GLU A 37 7.62 -26.27 -12.34
C GLU A 37 6.46 -27.26 -12.21
N GLU A 38 6.22 -27.77 -11.00
CA GLU A 38 5.14 -28.71 -10.69
C GLU A 38 3.76 -28.05 -10.89
N ALA A 39 3.57 -26.84 -10.37
CA ALA A 39 2.30 -26.12 -10.51
C ALA A 39 1.99 -25.75 -11.96
N ILE A 40 3.02 -25.37 -12.72
CA ILE A 40 2.90 -25.05 -14.15
C ILE A 40 2.63 -26.30 -14.98
N ALA A 41 3.27 -27.42 -14.67
CA ALA A 41 3.02 -28.70 -15.34
C ALA A 41 1.62 -29.24 -15.07
N GLU A 42 1.10 -29.05 -13.85
CA GLU A 42 -0.26 -29.44 -13.48
C GLU A 42 -1.31 -28.58 -14.19
N ASN A 43 -1.22 -27.25 -14.08
CA ASN A 43 -2.12 -26.33 -14.76
C ASN A 43 -1.48 -24.94 -14.95
N PRO A 44 -1.01 -24.62 -16.16
CA PRO A 44 -0.35 -23.35 -16.44
C PRO A 44 -1.29 -22.15 -16.41
N GLN A 45 -2.61 -22.34 -16.31
CA GLN A 45 -3.59 -21.26 -16.22
C GLN A 45 -4.12 -21.05 -14.79
N ASN A 46 -3.74 -21.92 -13.85
CA ASN A 46 -4.21 -21.79 -12.47
C ASN A 46 -3.71 -20.49 -11.82
N SER A 47 -4.60 -19.84 -11.07
CA SER A 47 -4.31 -18.65 -10.26
C SER A 47 -5.36 -18.53 -9.15
N THR A 48 -4.99 -17.85 -8.07
CA THR A 48 -5.89 -17.61 -6.94
C THR A 48 -6.34 -16.15 -6.97
N ILE A 49 -7.65 -15.94 -6.87
CA ILE A 49 -8.26 -14.61 -6.81
C ILE A 49 -8.01 -14.01 -5.43
N ILE A 50 -7.38 -12.85 -5.39
CA ILE A 50 -7.34 -12.01 -4.18
C ILE A 50 -8.55 -11.06 -4.19
N SER A 51 -8.81 -10.42 -5.34
CA SER A 51 -10.00 -9.58 -5.54
C SER A 51 -10.37 -9.48 -7.02
N ASN A 52 -11.64 -9.74 -7.38
CA ASN A 52 -12.14 -9.64 -8.75
C ASN A 52 -13.56 -9.05 -8.86
N LYS A 53 -14.02 -8.38 -7.79
CA LYS A 53 -15.40 -7.88 -7.69
C LYS A 53 -15.62 -6.78 -8.74
N SER A 54 -16.74 -6.85 -9.45
CA SER A 54 -17.06 -5.86 -10.50
C SER A 54 -17.12 -4.44 -9.93
N LYS A 55 -16.52 -3.47 -10.64
CA LYS A 55 -16.43 -2.04 -10.26
C LYS A 55 -15.68 -1.77 -8.96
N VAL A 56 -14.91 -2.75 -8.50
CA VAL A 56 -13.98 -2.63 -7.37
C VAL A 56 -12.58 -2.76 -7.91
N ARG A 57 -11.72 -1.85 -7.49
CA ARG A 57 -10.29 -1.84 -7.73
C ARG A 57 -9.59 -2.39 -6.49
N ALA A 58 -8.64 -3.28 -6.73
CA ALA A 58 -7.67 -3.72 -5.76
C ALA A 58 -6.25 -3.40 -6.26
N GLY A 59 -5.30 -3.27 -5.34
CA GLY A 59 -3.90 -3.05 -5.70
C GLY A 59 -2.97 -3.37 -4.54
N LEU A 60 -1.71 -3.65 -4.87
CA LEU A 60 -0.70 -3.87 -3.85
C LEU A 60 -0.33 -2.53 -3.18
N PHE A 61 -0.55 -2.43 -1.88
CA PHE A 61 -0.13 -1.28 -1.08
C PHE A 61 1.27 -1.48 -0.51
N TYR A 62 1.60 -2.69 -0.05
CA TYR A 62 2.92 -2.96 0.50
C TYR A 62 3.31 -4.44 0.45
N ASN A 63 4.60 -4.70 0.20
CA ASN A 63 5.22 -6.01 0.16
C ASN A 63 6.69 -5.87 0.57
N ASN A 64 7.08 -6.46 1.70
CA ASN A 64 8.46 -6.39 2.19
C ASN A 64 9.40 -7.41 1.54
N LEU A 65 8.88 -8.27 0.64
CA LEU A 65 9.61 -9.32 -0.09
C LEU A 65 10.26 -10.39 0.81
N ILE A 66 9.83 -10.50 2.07
CA ILE A 66 10.40 -11.44 3.06
C ILE A 66 9.28 -12.25 3.73
N ASP A 67 8.20 -11.61 4.13
CA ASP A 67 7.07 -12.23 4.83
C ASP A 67 6.05 -12.83 3.84
N SER A 68 5.25 -13.81 4.30
CA SER A 68 4.13 -14.34 3.50
C SER A 68 2.98 -13.36 3.35
N ARG A 69 2.90 -12.36 4.22
CA ARG A 69 1.85 -11.37 4.23
C ARG A 69 2.17 -10.23 3.27
N ILE A 70 1.13 -9.58 2.80
CA ILE A 70 1.18 -8.36 1.99
C ILE A 70 0.05 -7.44 2.44
N ILE A 71 0.16 -6.15 2.13
CA ILE A 71 -0.95 -5.20 2.28
C ILE A 71 -1.59 -4.95 0.93
N VAL A 72 -2.90 -5.20 0.86
CA VAL A 72 -3.73 -4.97 -0.32
C VAL A 72 -4.69 -3.81 -0.02
N GLY A 73 -4.72 -2.84 -0.92
CA GLY A 73 -5.77 -1.82 -0.92
C GLY A 73 -6.99 -2.32 -1.68
N ILE A 74 -8.21 -2.16 -1.16
CA ILE A 74 -9.47 -2.42 -1.88
C ILE A 74 -10.47 -1.28 -1.65
N ASN A 75 -11.10 -0.76 -2.72
CA ASN A 75 -12.07 0.35 -2.66
C ASN A 75 -13.54 -0.12 -2.77
N ASP A 76 -13.88 -1.19 -2.05
CA ASP A 76 -15.16 -1.89 -2.17
C ASP A 76 -16.34 -1.20 -1.47
N ASP A 77 -16.07 -0.36 -0.47
CA ASP A 77 -17.08 0.46 0.21
C ASP A 77 -17.27 1.83 -0.43
N ASN A 78 -16.17 2.48 -0.78
CA ASN A 78 -16.12 3.83 -1.33
C ASN A 78 -15.14 3.85 -2.50
N LYS A 79 -15.60 4.24 -3.69
CA LYS A 79 -14.76 4.25 -4.88
C LYS A 79 -13.55 5.19 -4.79
N MET A 80 -13.63 6.21 -3.95
CA MET A 80 -12.59 7.23 -3.78
C MET A 80 -11.45 6.76 -2.87
N TYR A 81 -11.73 5.89 -1.90
CA TYR A 81 -10.78 5.52 -0.86
C TYR A 81 -10.63 4.01 -0.74
N PHE A 82 -9.39 3.57 -0.57
CA PHE A 82 -9.08 2.16 -0.37
C PHE A 82 -8.98 1.87 1.12
N ASN A 83 -9.70 0.85 1.57
CA ASN A 83 -9.38 0.16 2.81
C ASN A 83 -8.07 -0.60 2.65
N ALA A 84 -7.33 -0.77 3.74
CA ALA A 84 -6.12 -1.58 3.75
C ALA A 84 -6.39 -2.94 4.42
N TYR A 85 -6.00 -4.03 3.75
CA TYR A 85 -6.14 -5.40 4.23
C TYR A 85 -4.77 -6.08 4.28
N MET A 86 -4.52 -6.82 5.36
CA MET A 86 -3.45 -7.81 5.42
C MET A 86 -3.92 -9.07 4.73
N TYR A 87 -3.20 -9.54 3.72
CA TYR A 87 -3.49 -10.80 3.04
C TYR A 87 -2.29 -11.73 3.17
N ASP A 88 -2.52 -12.97 3.61
CA ASP A 88 -1.48 -13.99 3.74
C ASP A 88 -1.45 -14.89 2.50
N LEU A 89 -0.31 -14.87 1.80
CA LEU A 89 -0.11 -15.57 0.52
C LEU A 89 -0.08 -17.10 0.65
N LEU A 90 0.11 -17.65 1.85
CA LEU A 90 0.14 -19.10 2.07
C LEU A 90 -1.22 -19.66 2.44
N THR A 91 -2.00 -18.91 3.22
CA THR A 91 -3.27 -19.35 3.81
C THR A 91 -4.50 -18.80 3.10
N ASP A 92 -4.35 -17.84 2.20
CA ASP A 92 -5.47 -17.14 1.54
C ASP A 92 -6.38 -16.36 2.51
N SER A 93 -5.88 -16.07 3.71
CA SER A 93 -6.63 -15.31 4.72
C SER A 93 -6.48 -13.80 4.51
N MET A 94 -7.57 -13.07 4.72
CA MET A 94 -7.62 -11.62 4.59
C MET A 94 -8.18 -10.97 5.86
N THR A 95 -7.45 -10.02 6.42
CA THR A 95 -7.81 -9.30 7.66
C THR A 95 -7.82 -7.80 7.40
N LEU A 96 -8.89 -7.10 7.79
CA LEU A 96 -8.98 -5.64 7.65
C LEU A 96 -8.02 -4.96 8.64
N LEU A 97 -7.14 -4.10 8.12
CA LEU A 97 -6.22 -3.29 8.93
C LEU A 97 -6.75 -1.88 9.14
N VAL A 98 -7.23 -1.24 8.07
CA VAL A 98 -7.73 0.14 8.12
C VAL A 98 -9.01 0.25 7.30
N LYS A 99 -10.10 0.64 7.98
CA LYS A 99 -11.31 1.15 7.33
C LYS A 99 -11.10 2.63 7.01
N ASN A 100 -11.16 3.00 5.74
CA ASN A 100 -10.72 4.30 5.28
C ASN A 100 -11.78 5.05 4.47
N ASP A 101 -12.12 6.23 4.93
CA ASP A 101 -13.05 7.16 4.29
C ASP A 101 -12.41 8.54 4.03
N ARG A 102 -11.07 8.67 4.11
CA ARG A 102 -10.40 9.97 4.10
C ARG A 102 -9.07 10.02 3.35
N PHE A 103 -8.21 9.01 3.53
CA PHE A 103 -6.82 9.10 3.11
C PHE A 103 -6.62 8.51 1.72
N GLY A 104 -5.79 9.15 0.90
CA GLY A 104 -5.48 8.65 -0.45
C GLY A 104 -4.53 7.45 -0.43
N HIS A 105 -3.64 7.39 0.57
CA HIS A 105 -2.67 6.31 0.73
C HIS A 105 -2.19 6.19 2.18
N PHE A 106 -1.51 5.08 2.47
CA PHE A 106 -0.88 4.79 3.77
C PHE A 106 0.57 4.35 3.56
N LEU A 107 1.44 4.69 4.50
CA LEU A 107 2.80 4.21 4.56
C LEU A 107 2.91 3.10 5.60
N PHE A 108 3.55 2.00 5.24
CA PHE A 108 3.75 0.83 6.09
C PHE A 108 5.24 0.61 6.34
N ASP A 109 5.60 0.15 7.54
CA ASP A 109 6.97 -0.30 7.84
C ASP A 109 7.21 -1.77 7.45
N HIS A 110 8.42 -2.28 7.69
CA HIS A 110 8.79 -3.65 7.31
C HIS A 110 7.99 -4.73 8.07
N ASP A 111 7.38 -4.38 9.20
CA ASP A 111 6.49 -5.25 9.98
C ASP A 111 5.02 -5.09 9.55
N MET A 112 4.77 -4.29 8.50
CA MET A 112 3.46 -3.96 7.94
C MET A 112 2.54 -3.18 8.88
N ASN A 113 3.12 -2.46 9.84
CA ASN A 113 2.38 -1.52 10.66
C ASN A 113 2.15 -0.22 9.88
N VAL A 114 0.95 0.35 9.99
CA VAL A 114 0.66 1.66 9.41
C VAL A 114 1.43 2.74 10.20
N ARG A 115 2.33 3.44 9.53
CA ARG A 115 3.16 4.50 10.13
C ARG A 115 2.65 5.89 9.82
N LEU A 116 2.22 6.12 8.58
CA LEU A 116 1.65 7.40 8.16
C LEU A 116 0.41 7.19 7.27
N ALA A 117 -0.47 8.17 7.27
CA ALA A 117 -1.51 8.35 6.26
C ALA A 117 -1.23 9.60 5.45
N VAL A 118 -1.64 9.61 4.18
CA VAL A 118 -1.40 10.72 3.25
C VAL A 118 -2.73 11.32 2.82
N GLN A 119 -2.85 12.65 2.96
CA GLN A 119 -4.00 13.42 2.53
C GLN A 119 -3.56 14.59 1.65
N GLU A 120 -4.05 14.60 0.41
CA GLU A 120 -3.93 15.75 -0.48
C GLU A 120 -4.86 16.87 -0.02
N GLN A 121 -4.34 18.10 -0.01
CA GLN A 121 -5.07 19.29 0.40
C GLN A 121 -5.60 20.05 -0.83
N PRO A 122 -6.59 20.95 -0.66
CA PRO A 122 -7.16 21.72 -1.77
C PRO A 122 -6.14 22.59 -2.54
N ASP A 123 -5.05 23.00 -1.89
CA ASP A 123 -3.95 23.76 -2.50
C ASP A 123 -2.90 22.88 -3.21
N GLY A 124 -3.14 21.57 -3.27
CA GLY A 124 -2.24 20.57 -3.86
C GLY A 124 -1.08 20.13 -2.97
N SER A 125 -0.98 20.65 -1.74
CA SER A 125 0.00 20.17 -0.76
C SER A 125 -0.35 18.76 -0.27
N LEU A 126 0.66 18.03 0.20
CA LEU A 126 0.49 16.72 0.84
C LEU A 126 0.66 16.85 2.35
N MET A 127 -0.38 16.49 3.09
CA MET A 127 -0.30 16.30 4.53
C MET A 127 -0.03 14.82 4.84
N TYR A 128 1.07 14.57 5.55
CA TYR A 128 1.33 13.31 6.22
C TYR A 128 0.79 13.40 7.64
N LEU A 129 0.00 12.40 8.04
CA LEU A 129 -0.55 12.27 9.37
C LEU A 129 -0.02 11.00 10.02
N ARG A 130 0.26 11.04 11.31
CA ARG A 130 0.56 9.85 12.12
C ARG A 130 -0.62 9.52 13.02
N ARG A 131 -0.66 8.29 13.54
CA ARG A 131 -1.67 7.92 14.52
C ARG A 131 -1.48 8.74 15.80
N SER A 132 -2.59 9.21 16.36
CA SER A 132 -2.59 9.88 17.66
C SER A 132 -2.14 8.90 18.75
N PRO A 133 -1.34 9.32 19.75
CA PRO A 133 -1.00 8.51 20.91
C PRO A 133 -2.21 8.03 21.72
N THR A 134 -3.36 8.70 21.59
CA THR A 134 -4.62 8.33 22.26
C THR A 134 -5.57 7.53 21.37
N ALA A 135 -5.18 7.23 20.13
CA ALA A 135 -5.99 6.41 19.24
C ALA A 135 -6.08 4.96 19.73
N LYS A 136 -7.16 4.26 19.39
CA LYS A 136 -7.33 2.85 19.75
C LYS A 136 -6.23 2.00 19.13
N SER A 137 -5.58 1.14 19.91
CA SER A 137 -4.51 0.27 19.39
C SER A 137 -5.02 -1.00 18.71
N GLU A 138 -6.31 -1.29 18.78
CA GLU A 138 -6.92 -2.49 18.21
C GLU A 138 -7.29 -2.29 16.74
N LEU A 139 -7.13 -3.35 15.95
CA LEU A 139 -7.57 -3.41 14.56
C LEU A 139 -9.06 -3.74 14.47
N PRO A 140 -9.76 -3.28 13.41
CA PRO A 140 -9.25 -2.40 12.37
C PRO A 140 -9.16 -0.94 12.84
N TYR A 141 -8.13 -0.23 12.40
CA TYR A 141 -8.07 1.23 12.54
C TYR A 141 -9.13 1.89 11.67
N ASN A 142 -9.48 3.14 12.00
CA ASN A 142 -10.34 3.97 11.16
C ASN A 142 -9.65 5.29 10.78
N SER A 143 -10.24 6.03 9.85
CA SER A 143 -9.71 7.32 9.37
C SER A 143 -10.33 8.55 10.06
N ASN A 144 -10.93 8.38 11.25
CA ASN A 144 -11.54 9.50 11.99
C ASN A 144 -10.49 10.54 12.38
N ALA A 145 -10.85 11.82 12.32
CA ALA A 145 -9.92 12.92 12.62
C ALA A 145 -9.31 12.83 14.04
N SER A 146 -10.01 12.25 15.01
CA SER A 146 -9.49 12.07 16.37
C SER A 146 -8.41 10.99 16.50
N GLU A 147 -8.26 10.09 15.51
CA GLU A 147 -7.25 9.03 15.53
C GLU A 147 -5.94 9.41 14.84
N TRP A 148 -5.88 10.60 14.22
CA TRP A 148 -4.77 11.02 13.36
C TRP A 148 -4.38 12.46 13.64
N GLU A 149 -3.10 12.71 13.82
CA GLU A 149 -2.55 14.06 14.02
C GLU A 149 -1.59 14.44 12.88
N PRO A 150 -1.53 15.72 12.49
CA PRO A 150 -0.57 16.18 11.49
C PRO A 150 0.86 15.85 11.92
N TYR A 151 1.64 15.27 11.01
CA TYR A 151 3.06 14.99 11.20
C TYR A 151 3.92 15.97 10.38
N LEU A 152 3.59 16.11 9.10
CA LEU A 152 4.36 16.91 8.15
C LEU A 152 3.47 17.39 7.02
N VAL A 153 3.71 18.61 6.52
CA VAL A 153 3.07 19.13 5.31
C VAL A 153 4.16 19.42 4.28
N ILE A 154 3.99 18.86 3.08
CA ILE A 154 4.84 19.09 1.92
C ILE A 154 4.08 19.99 0.94
N LYS A 155 4.67 21.12 0.58
CA LYS A 155 4.07 22.06 -0.38
C LYS A 155 3.90 21.38 -1.74
N SER A 156 2.95 21.88 -2.55
CA SER A 156 2.67 21.32 -3.87
C SER A 156 3.89 21.34 -4.80
N GLU A 157 4.71 22.39 -4.73
CA GLU A 157 5.96 22.55 -5.49
C GLU A 157 7.03 21.49 -5.16
N ASP A 158 7.08 21.03 -3.90
CA ASP A 158 8.09 20.06 -3.44
C ASP A 158 7.63 18.61 -3.54
N ARG A 159 6.34 18.37 -3.83
CA ARG A 159 5.72 17.02 -3.84
C ARG A 159 6.44 16.03 -4.74
N ALA A 160 7.01 16.50 -5.85
CA ALA A 160 7.72 15.66 -6.81
C ALA A 160 9.08 15.15 -6.28
N ILE A 161 9.69 15.90 -5.36
CA ILE A 161 11.06 15.65 -4.85
C ILE A 161 11.11 15.41 -3.34
N THR A 162 9.97 15.36 -2.66
CA THR A 162 9.88 15.07 -1.23
C THR A 162 8.92 13.91 -0.95
N ARG A 163 9.46 12.76 -0.52
CA ARG A 163 8.67 11.55 -0.22
C ARG A 163 9.42 10.59 0.73
N PRO A 164 8.69 9.80 1.53
CA PRO A 164 9.30 8.69 2.25
C PRO A 164 9.79 7.65 1.24
N ILE A 165 10.91 6.99 1.57
CA ILE A 165 11.55 6.00 0.72
C ILE A 165 11.45 4.61 1.35
N THR A 166 11.91 4.46 2.59
CA THR A 166 11.93 3.18 3.31
C THR A 166 12.19 3.39 4.79
N PHE A 167 12.18 2.30 5.56
CA PHE A 167 12.57 2.25 6.96
C PHE A 167 13.92 1.56 7.12
N ASP A 168 14.62 1.85 8.21
CA ASP A 168 15.76 1.05 8.63
C ASP A 168 15.32 -0.35 9.08
N LYS A 169 16.28 -1.27 9.26
CA LYS A 169 15.99 -2.67 9.59
C LYS A 169 15.17 -2.83 10.89
N ARG A 170 15.25 -1.87 11.81
CA ARG A 170 14.56 -1.91 13.11
C ARG A 170 13.24 -1.14 13.10
N ASN A 171 12.85 -0.55 11.97
CA ASN A 171 11.68 0.32 11.85
C ASN A 171 11.69 1.53 12.83
N GLU A 172 12.88 1.95 13.27
CA GLU A 172 13.11 3.09 14.18
C GLU A 172 13.29 4.40 13.40
N TYR A 173 13.88 4.32 12.21
CA TYR A 173 14.13 5.48 11.35
C TYR A 173 13.44 5.31 10.01
N MET A 174 12.84 6.40 9.52
CA MET A 174 12.31 6.50 8.17
C MET A 174 13.25 7.37 7.33
N TYR A 175 13.64 6.87 6.16
CA TYR A 175 14.43 7.59 5.18
C TYR A 175 13.52 8.32 4.20
N TRP A 176 13.89 9.56 3.90
CA TRP A 176 13.15 10.45 3.01
C TRP A 176 14.07 10.93 1.88
N LEU A 177 13.51 11.01 0.68
CA LEU A 177 13.99 11.96 -0.31
C LEU A 177 13.38 13.32 0.07
N TRP A 178 14.19 14.36 0.12
CA TRP A 178 13.79 15.68 0.62
C TRP A 178 14.26 16.80 -0.30
N GLY A 179 13.36 17.68 -0.71
CA GLY A 179 13.69 18.86 -1.50
C GLY A 179 14.50 19.89 -0.71
N ASP A 180 15.56 20.43 -1.30
CA ASP A 180 16.32 21.54 -0.73
C ASP A 180 15.79 22.86 -1.29
N GLU A 181 15.46 23.83 -0.44
CA GLU A 181 14.99 25.15 -0.88
C GLU A 181 16.04 25.93 -1.70
N ASN A 182 17.31 25.50 -1.67
CA ASN A 182 18.41 26.16 -2.37
C ASN A 182 18.83 25.46 -3.66
N THR A 183 18.31 24.26 -3.96
CA THR A 183 18.69 23.49 -5.15
C THR A 183 17.54 22.62 -5.65
N ASP A 184 17.41 22.42 -6.96
CA ASP A 184 16.44 21.48 -7.55
C ASP A 184 16.82 19.99 -7.35
N LEU A 185 17.68 19.69 -6.36
CA LEU A 185 18.16 18.36 -6.04
C LEU A 185 17.54 17.87 -4.73
N GLY A 186 17.12 16.61 -4.72
CA GLY A 186 16.69 15.93 -3.49
C GLY A 186 17.87 15.43 -2.66
N LYS A 187 17.77 15.53 -1.34
CA LYS A 187 18.71 14.96 -0.36
C LYS A 187 18.09 13.74 0.32
N LEU A 188 18.91 12.72 0.58
CA LEU A 188 18.51 11.61 1.45
C LEU A 188 18.66 12.05 2.91
N THR A 189 17.58 12.02 3.66
CA THR A 189 17.53 12.36 5.09
C THR A 189 16.83 11.26 5.89
N SER A 190 16.97 11.26 7.22
CA SER A 190 16.34 10.30 8.13
C SER A 190 15.61 11.01 9.25
N SER A 191 14.43 10.52 9.61
CA SER A 191 13.64 10.99 10.77
C SER A 191 13.38 9.84 11.72
N CYS A 192 13.56 10.07 13.03
CA CYS A 192 13.09 9.15 14.06
C CYS A 192 11.56 9.15 14.09
N GLN A 193 10.93 7.98 14.23
CA GLN A 193 9.47 7.87 14.33
C GLN A 193 8.98 7.51 15.73
#